data_AF-A0AA35TI51-F1
#
_entry.id   AF-A0AA35TI51-F1
#
_cell.length_a   1.000
_cell.length_b   1.000
_cell.length_c   1.000
_cell.angle_alpha   90.00
_cell.angle_beta   90.00
_cell.angle_gamma   90.00
#
_symmetry.space_group_name_H-M   'P 1'
#
loop_
_entity.id
_entity.type
_entity.pdbx_description
1 polymer ?
#
loop_
_entity_poly.entity_id
_entity_poly.type
_entity_poly.pdbx_seq_one_letter_code
_entity_poly.pdbx_strand_id
1 'polypeptide(L)'
;MEGLSACECPVCFLLLNHTTHEPMSMPCGHTLCKVCVDQLAGRASSTATRGGQTQRPTFQCPICRVWVNGDAVSLNVTLRDLLSELGRMDDKRVLPLGTALNVVYSEVVVQETLDRGAFGEVCRSTWRGNDVAVKVVHVLPTLAHTL
;
A
#
# COMPACT_ATOMS: atom_id res chain seq x y z
N MET A 1 9.63 -11.09 13.04
CA MET A 1 9.45 -9.65 12.79
C MET A 1 9.16 -9.53 11.31
N GLU A 2 7.87 -9.53 10.95
CA GLU A 2 7.44 -9.43 9.56
C GLU A 2 7.83 -8.03 9.07
N GLY A 3 8.64 -7.99 8.02
CA GLY A 3 9.21 -6.76 7.49
C GLY A 3 8.09 -5.89 6.94
N LEU A 4 7.90 -4.72 7.56
CA LEU A 4 7.26 -3.58 6.89
C LEU A 4 7.92 -3.48 5.50
N SER A 5 7.13 -3.57 4.44
CA SER A 5 7.67 -3.41 3.11
C SER A 5 8.35 -2.03 3.06
N ALA A 6 9.58 -1.97 2.54
CA ALA A 6 10.42 -0.76 2.64
C ALA A 6 9.80 0.49 1.97
N CYS A 7 8.66 0.32 1.30
CA CYS A 7 7.94 1.34 0.55
C CYS A 7 6.57 1.69 1.17
N GLU A 8 6.25 1.25 2.39
CA GLU A 8 5.02 1.63 3.08
C GLU A 8 5.25 2.76 4.09
N CYS A 9 4.27 3.64 4.20
CA CYS A 9 4.24 4.59 5.31
C CYS A 9 3.86 3.87 6.62
N PRO A 10 4.68 3.89 7.67
CA PRO A 10 4.39 3.19 8.92
C PRO A 10 3.26 3.81 9.76
N VAL A 11 2.64 4.90 9.29
CA VAL A 11 1.50 5.56 9.95
C VAL A 11 0.17 5.18 9.30
N CYS A 12 0.07 5.27 7.98
CA CYS A 12 -1.17 4.95 7.25
C CYS A 12 -1.15 3.58 6.55
N PHE A 13 0.00 2.90 6.54
CA PHE A 13 0.22 1.60 5.88
C PHE A 13 -0.07 1.60 4.37
N LEU A 14 -0.10 2.78 3.75
CA LEU A 14 -0.22 2.93 2.31
C LEU A 14 1.16 3.05 1.66
N LEU A 15 1.26 2.57 0.43
CA LEU A 15 2.48 2.64 -0.37
C LEU A 15 2.87 4.08 -0.65
N LEU A 16 4.13 4.39 -0.40
CA LEU A 16 4.78 5.61 -0.81
C LEU A 16 4.81 5.67 -2.34
N ASN A 17 4.54 6.85 -2.89
CA ASN A 17 4.54 7.08 -4.33
C ASN A 17 4.76 8.56 -4.63
N HIS A 18 4.96 8.93 -5.89
CA HIS A 18 5.26 10.31 -6.30
C HIS A 18 4.01 11.20 -6.50
N THR A 19 2.80 10.72 -6.20
CA THR A 19 1.55 11.45 -6.49
C THR A 19 0.75 11.78 -5.24
N THR A 20 0.37 10.76 -4.48
CA THR A 20 -0.54 10.87 -3.33
C THR A 20 0.17 10.67 -1.99
N HIS A 21 1.25 9.89 -1.97
CA HIS A 21 1.96 9.50 -0.75
C HIS A 21 3.46 9.77 -0.89
N GLU A 22 3.79 11.02 -1.23
CA GLU A 22 5.19 11.45 -1.42
C GLU A 22 6.03 11.17 -0.16
N PRO A 23 7.22 10.56 -0.31
CA PRO A 23 8.07 10.20 0.81
C PRO A 23 8.78 11.44 1.39
N MET A 24 8.50 11.77 2.64
CA MET A 24 9.12 12.86 3.38
C MET A 24 10.12 12.32 4.40
N SER A 25 11.37 12.77 4.34
CA SER A 25 12.41 12.41 5.29
C SER A 25 12.54 13.44 6.41
N MET A 26 12.54 12.93 7.64
CA MET A 26 12.80 13.70 8.85
C MET A 26 14.30 13.71 9.17
N PRO A 27 14.80 14.71 9.94
CA PRO A 27 16.20 14.77 10.37
C PRO A 27 16.68 13.55 11.17
N CYS A 28 15.76 12.79 11.78
CA CYS A 28 16.07 11.53 12.46
C CYS A 28 16.28 10.34 11.50
N GLY A 29 16.24 10.55 10.19
CA GLY A 29 16.48 9.53 9.15
C GLY A 29 15.25 8.68 8.78
N HIS A 30 14.13 8.83 9.48
CA HIS A 30 12.91 8.10 9.16
C HIS A 30 12.08 8.81 8.09
N THR A 31 11.35 8.02 7.30
CA THR A 31 10.52 8.51 6.19
C THR A 31 9.04 8.20 6.43
N LEU A 32 8.17 9.17 6.17
CA LEU A 32 6.70 9.05 6.21
C LEU A 32 6.09 9.66 4.95
N CYS A 33 4.83 9.37 4.63
CA CYS A 33 4.17 10.08 3.53
C CYS A 33 3.85 11.54 3.91
N LYS A 34 3.81 12.42 2.90
CA LYS A 34 3.50 13.84 3.04
C LYS A 34 2.21 14.10 3.81
N VAL A 35 1.16 13.34 3.53
CA VAL A 35 -0.14 13.46 4.20
C VAL A 35 0.00 13.22 5.71
N CYS A 36 0.73 12.19 6.12
CA CYS A 36 0.94 11.90 7.54
C CYS A 36 1.82 12.94 8.23
N VAL A 37 2.86 13.47 7.55
CA VAL A 37 3.66 14.58 8.08
C VAL A 37 2.81 15.82 8.32
N ASP A 38 1.99 16.21 7.33
CA ASP A 38 1.16 17.40 7.45
C ASP A 38 0.10 17.24 8.56
N GLN A 39 -0.44 16.03 8.77
CA GLN A 39 -1.36 15.75 9.89
C GLN A 39 -0.66 15.80 11.26
N LEU A 40 0.56 15.28 11.37
CA LEU A 40 1.35 15.34 12.60
C LEU A 40 1.69 16.79 12.96
N ALA A 41 2.08 17.58 11.96
CA ALA A 41 2.31 19.01 12.10
C ALA A 41 1.00 19.74 12.50
N GLY A 42 -0.12 19.47 11.83
CA GLY A 42 -1.41 20.11 12.15
C GLY A 42 -1.96 19.77 13.54
N ARG A 43 -1.55 18.65 14.14
CA ARG A 43 -1.92 18.26 15.52
C ARG A 43 -0.98 18.82 16.58
N ALA A 44 0.22 19.26 16.22
CA ALA A 44 1.13 19.91 17.14
C ALA A 44 0.54 21.27 17.53
N SER A 45 0.34 21.47 18.84
CA SER A 45 -0.35 22.63 19.41
C SER A 45 0.17 23.95 18.82
N SER A 46 -0.76 24.83 18.48
CA SER A 46 -0.58 26.16 17.89
C SER A 46 0.38 27.04 18.70
N THR A 47 1.68 26.98 18.39
CA THR A 47 2.63 27.98 18.85
C THR A 47 2.55 29.22 17.96
N ALA A 48 1.77 30.19 18.42
CA ALA A 48 1.84 31.62 18.17
C ALA A 48 2.32 32.11 16.79
N THR A 49 1.38 32.64 15.99
CA THR A 49 1.65 33.61 14.93
C THR A 49 2.34 34.85 15.52
N ARG A 50 3.67 34.89 15.47
CA ARG A 50 4.44 36.14 15.60
C ARG A 50 4.95 36.54 14.23
N GLY A 51 4.37 37.60 13.64
CA GLY A 51 5.00 38.34 12.55
C GLY A 51 4.92 37.73 11.14
N GLY A 52 3.80 37.13 10.75
CA GLY A 52 3.50 36.85 9.34
C GLY A 52 4.31 35.76 8.64
N GLN A 53 5.23 35.07 9.33
CA GLN A 53 5.94 33.89 8.80
C GLN A 53 5.28 32.60 9.33
N THR A 54 4.84 31.74 8.41
CA THR A 54 4.23 30.45 8.71
C THR A 54 5.32 29.40 8.92
N GLN A 55 5.86 29.31 10.14
CA GLN A 55 6.76 28.22 10.52
C GLN A 55 5.96 26.92 10.66
N ARG A 56 6.46 25.80 10.10
CA ARG A 56 5.83 24.51 10.36
C ARG A 56 6.08 24.11 11.83
N PRO A 57 5.04 23.65 12.55
CA PRO A 57 5.18 23.33 13.96
C PRO A 57 6.08 22.11 14.19
N THR A 58 6.63 22.02 15.40
CA THR A 58 7.45 20.88 15.84
C THR A 58 6.57 19.70 16.25
N PHE A 59 6.95 18.48 15.91
CA PHE A 59 6.22 17.26 16.27
C PHE A 59 7.19 16.11 16.61
N GLN A 60 6.70 15.05 17.25
CA GLN A 60 7.52 13.87 17.53
C GLN A 60 7.44 12.85 16.39
N CYS A 61 8.59 12.31 15.99
CA CYS A 61 8.66 11.22 15.04
C CYS A 61 7.91 9.99 15.61
N PRO A 62 6.92 9.40 14.91
CA PRO A 62 6.17 8.23 15.39
C PRO A 62 7.02 6.98 15.61
N ILE A 63 8.19 6.89 14.96
CA ILE A 63 9.04 5.70 14.98
C ILE A 63 10.06 5.75 16.12
N CYS A 64 10.77 6.88 16.27
CA CYS A 64 11.85 7.03 17.25
C CYS A 64 11.58 8.07 18.35
N ARG A 65 10.43 8.76 18.30
CA ARG A 65 9.99 9.78 19.28
C ARG A 65 10.87 11.02 19.42
N VAL A 66 11.90 11.16 18.58
CA VAL A 66 12.72 12.38 18.48
C VAL A 66 11.85 13.56 18.02
N TRP A 67 12.06 14.73 18.63
CA TRP A 67 11.41 15.98 18.22
C TRP A 67 11.96 16.46 16.88
N VAL A 68 11.06 16.76 15.96
CA VAL A 68 11.33 17.18 14.59
C VAL A 68 10.81 18.59 14.41
N ASN A 69 11.66 19.48 13.89
CA ASN A 69 11.23 20.77 13.35
C ASN A 69 10.57 20.52 11.98
N GLY A 70 9.31 20.96 11.82
CA GLY A 70 8.56 20.77 10.59
C GLY A 70 9.21 21.41 9.36
N ASP A 71 9.97 22.49 9.53
CA ASP A 71 10.70 23.16 8.44
C ASP A 71 11.96 22.39 8.02
N ALA A 72 12.46 21.48 8.86
CA ALA A 72 13.59 20.59 8.56
C ALA A 72 13.15 19.28 7.88
N VAL A 73 11.85 19.08 7.67
CA VAL A 73 11.33 17.92 6.93
C VAL A 73 11.42 18.20 5.45
N SER A 74 12.02 17.28 4.69
CA SER A 74 12.27 17.46 3.26
C SER A 74 11.72 16.29 2.46
N LEU A 75 11.39 16.54 1.19
CA LEU A 75 11.02 15.48 0.27
C LEU A 75 12.25 14.59 0.02
N ASN A 76 12.07 13.28 0.18
CA ASN A 76 13.08 12.30 -0.18
C ASN A 76 13.07 12.12 -1.70
N VAL A 77 13.76 13.02 -2.40
CA VAL A 77 13.83 13.03 -3.87
C VAL A 77 14.34 11.71 -4.42
N THR A 78 15.36 11.11 -3.80
CA THR A 78 15.93 9.83 -4.23
C THR A 78 14.89 8.71 -4.16
N LEU A 79 14.18 8.57 -3.03
CA LEU A 79 13.16 7.54 -2.89
C LEU A 79 11.96 7.82 -3.81
N ARG A 80 11.54 9.08 -3.95
CA ARG A 80 10.47 9.45 -4.88
C ARG A 80 10.82 9.03 -6.31
N ASP A 81 12.03 9.35 -6.77
CA ASP A 81 12.45 9.08 -8.13
C ASP A 81 12.59 7.57 -8.38
N LEU A 82 13.12 6.81 -7.40
CA LEU A 82 13.14 5.33 -7.46
C LEU A 82 11.72 4.73 -7.52
N LEU A 83 10.79 5.24 -6.71
CA LEU A 83 9.39 4.78 -6.74
C LEU A 83 8.70 5.13 -8.08
N SER A 84 9.04 6.27 -8.67
CA SER A 84 8.58 6.64 -10.01
C SER A 84 9.13 5.69 -11.08
N GLU A 85 10.41 5.34 -11.02
CA GLU A 85 11.03 4.41 -11.96
C GLU A 85 10.47 3.00 -11.83
N LEU A 86 10.32 2.49 -10.60
CA LEU A 86 9.69 1.19 -10.34
C LEU A 86 8.25 1.16 -10.83
N GLY A 87 7.48 2.23 -10.63
CA GLY A 87 6.13 2.34 -11.18
C GLY A 87 6.06 2.34 -12.72
N ARG A 88 7.13 2.75 -13.42
CA ARG A 88 7.23 2.63 -14.89
C ARG A 88 7.60 1.23 -15.35
N MET A 89 8.18 0.41 -14.47
CA MET A 89 8.50 -0.99 -14.74
C MET A 89 7.28 -1.91 -14.53
N ASP A 90 6.28 -1.47 -13.76
CA ASP A 90 5.03 -2.20 -13.48
C ASP A 90 4.06 -2.29 -14.68
N ASP A 91 4.36 -1.65 -15.82
CA ASP A 91 3.60 -1.78 -17.08
C ASP A 91 3.63 -3.20 -17.68
N LYS A 92 4.28 -4.17 -17.02
CA LYS A 92 4.20 -5.58 -17.45
C LYS A 92 3.77 -6.59 -16.41
N ARG A 93 4.12 -6.52 -15.12
CA ARG A 93 3.78 -7.61 -14.18
C ARG A 93 3.78 -7.12 -12.74
N VAL A 94 2.73 -7.48 -12.01
CA VAL A 94 2.57 -7.43 -10.54
C VAL A 94 1.82 -6.20 -10.03
N LEU A 95 0.58 -6.44 -9.61
CA LEU A 95 -0.17 -5.51 -8.77
C LEU A 95 0.38 -5.54 -7.35
N PRO A 96 0.24 -4.45 -6.58
CA PRO A 96 0.73 -4.41 -5.21
C PRO A 96 0.17 -5.58 -4.39
N LEU A 97 1.06 -6.26 -3.66
CA LEU A 97 0.72 -7.41 -2.83
C LEU A 97 -0.43 -7.04 -1.87
N GLY A 98 -1.52 -7.79 -1.90
CA GLY A 98 -2.72 -7.53 -1.08
C GLY A 98 -3.79 -6.65 -1.73
N THR A 99 -3.61 -6.19 -2.97
CA THR A 99 -4.67 -5.49 -3.70
C THR A 99 -5.73 -6.48 -4.15
N ALA A 100 -6.92 -6.41 -3.56
CA ALA A 100 -8.09 -7.13 -4.08
C ALA A 100 -8.55 -6.49 -5.38
N LEU A 101 -8.59 -7.28 -6.45
CA LEU A 101 -9.11 -6.84 -7.74
C LEU A 101 -10.55 -7.28 -7.91
N ASN A 102 -11.34 -6.43 -8.56
CA ASN A 102 -12.62 -6.88 -9.09
C ASN A 102 -12.36 -7.69 -10.36
N VAL A 103 -12.58 -9.01 -10.29
CA VAL A 103 -12.41 -9.93 -11.40
C VAL A 103 -13.79 -10.26 -11.96
N VAL A 104 -14.04 -9.85 -13.20
CA VAL A 104 -15.26 -10.23 -13.91
C VAL A 104 -15.08 -11.68 -14.38
N TYR A 105 -15.97 -12.58 -13.94
CA TYR A 105 -15.84 -14.02 -14.22
C TYR A 105 -15.70 -14.34 -15.72
N SER A 106 -16.40 -13.61 -16.58
CA SER A 106 -16.33 -13.79 -18.04
C SER A 106 -14.97 -13.43 -18.66
N GLU A 107 -14.10 -12.69 -17.96
CA GLU A 107 -12.74 -12.40 -18.41
C GLU A 107 -11.76 -13.54 -18.10
N VAL A 108 -12.18 -14.52 -17.31
CA VAL A 108 -11.34 -15.66 -16.91
C VAL A 108 -11.58 -16.82 -17.85
N VAL A 109 -10.54 -17.22 -18.57
CA VAL A 109 -10.57 -18.38 -19.46
C VAL A 109 -10.02 -19.58 -18.70
N VAL A 110 -10.92 -20.45 -18.23
CA VAL A 110 -10.55 -21.69 -17.53
C VAL A 110 -10.07 -22.73 -18.54
N GLN A 111 -8.92 -23.35 -18.28
CA GLN A 111 -8.31 -24.36 -19.13
C GLN A 111 -8.30 -25.72 -18.40
N GLU A 112 -7.15 -26.39 -18.34
CA GLU A 112 -6.99 -27.72 -17.74
C GLU A 112 -7.03 -27.70 -16.21
N THR A 113 -7.60 -28.75 -15.62
CA THR A 113 -7.53 -29.00 -14.18
C THR A 113 -6.09 -29.39 -13.82
N LEU A 114 -5.48 -28.62 -12.92
CA LEU A 114 -4.14 -28.89 -12.38
C LEU A 114 -4.19 -29.84 -11.18
N ASP A 115 -5.18 -29.68 -10.30
CA ASP A 115 -5.32 -30.49 -9.08
C ASP A 115 -6.77 -30.57 -8.59
N ARG A 116 -7.08 -31.57 -7.77
CA ARG A 116 -8.39 -31.78 -7.12
C ARG A 116 -8.21 -31.98 -5.62
N GLY A 117 -8.89 -31.15 -4.83
CA GLY A 117 -8.89 -31.24 -3.37
C GLY A 117 -10.29 -31.41 -2.78
N ALA A 118 -10.36 -31.57 -1.46
CA ALA A 118 -11.62 -31.77 -0.73
C ALA A 118 -12.67 -30.66 -0.93
N PHE A 119 -12.23 -29.47 -1.36
CA PHE A 119 -13.07 -28.28 -1.51
C PHE A 119 -13.30 -27.86 -2.97
N GLY A 120 -12.87 -28.69 -3.93
CA GLY A 120 -13.03 -28.43 -5.35
C GLY A 120 -11.77 -28.60 -6.17
N GLU A 121 -11.73 -27.96 -7.33
CA GLU A 121 -10.69 -28.17 -8.34
C GLU A 121 -9.88 -26.90 -8.54
N VAL A 122 -8.56 -27.04 -8.75
CA VAL A 122 -7.69 -25.95 -9.15
C VAL A 122 -7.42 -26.10 -10.64
N CYS A 123 -7.76 -25.08 -11.42
CA CYS A 123 -7.54 -25.06 -12.85
C CYS A 123 -6.44 -24.05 -13.22
N ARG A 124 -5.66 -24.38 -14.25
CA ARG A 124 -4.89 -23.38 -14.98
C ARG A 124 -5.89 -22.53 -15.75
N SER A 125 -5.71 -21.22 -15.69
CA SER A 125 -6.58 -20.28 -16.37
C SER A 125 -5.77 -19.11 -16.89
N THR A 126 -6.36 -18.33 -17.78
CA THR A 126 -5.79 -17.08 -18.26
C THR A 126 -6.72 -15.92 -17.90
N TRP A 127 -6.17 -14.84 -17.35
CA TRP A 127 -6.90 -13.60 -17.08
C TRP A 127 -6.09 -12.40 -17.57
N ARG A 128 -6.68 -11.59 -18.47
CA ARG A 128 -6.00 -10.45 -19.14
C ARG A 128 -4.64 -10.82 -19.76
N GLY A 129 -4.55 -12.03 -20.32
CA GLY A 129 -3.32 -12.54 -20.95
C GLY A 129 -2.26 -13.06 -19.97
N ASN A 130 -2.53 -13.08 -18.67
CA ASN A 130 -1.65 -13.64 -17.65
C ASN A 130 -2.14 -15.02 -17.20
N ASP A 131 -1.21 -15.94 -16.98
CA ASP A 131 -1.51 -17.25 -16.38
C ASP A 131 -1.85 -17.08 -14.90
N VAL A 132 -2.98 -17.67 -14.49
CA VAL A 132 -3.50 -17.64 -13.13
C VAL A 132 -4.00 -19.02 -12.71
N ALA A 133 -3.96 -19.31 -11.41
CA ALA A 133 -4.60 -20.50 -10.83
C ALA A 133 -5.98 -20.11 -10.29
N VAL A 134 -7.03 -20.80 -10.74
CA VAL A 134 -8.40 -20.56 -10.30
C VAL A 134 -8.88 -21.77 -9.49
N LYS A 135 -9.27 -21.54 -8.23
CA LYS A 135 -9.88 -22.57 -7.40
C LYS A 135 -11.39 -22.52 -7.55
N VAL A 136 -11.96 -23.50 -8.23
CA VAL A 136 -13.39 -23.69 -8.39
C VAL A 136 -13.91 -24.42 -7.16
N VAL A 137 -14.78 -23.76 -6.38
CA VAL A 137 -15.36 -24.35 -5.17
C VAL A 137 -16.67 -25.04 -5.53
N HIS A 138 -16.77 -26.34 -5.29
CA HIS A 138 -18.03 -27.06 -5.41
C HIS A 138 -18.84 -26.88 -4.14
N VAL A 139 -19.90 -26.07 -4.21
CA VAL A 139 -20.89 -26.02 -3.13
C VAL A 139 -21.77 -27.25 -3.29
N LEU A 140 -21.61 -28.25 -2.42
CA LEU A 140 -22.58 -29.34 -2.34
C LEU A 140 -23.93 -28.72 -1.94
N PRO A 141 -25.03 -29.05 -2.65
CA PRO A 141 -26.34 -28.61 -2.20
C PRO A 141 -26.53 -29.12 -0.78
N THR A 142 -26.73 -28.20 0.17
CA THR A 142 -27.17 -28.52 1.52
C THR A 142 -28.36 -29.47 1.38
N LEU A 143 -28.20 -30.70 1.88
CA LEU A 143 -29.30 -31.64 2.06
C LEU A 143 -30.40 -30.87 2.80
N ALA A 144 -31.45 -30.52 2.06
CA ALA A 144 -32.67 -29.97 2.62
C ALA A 144 -33.09 -30.95 3.71
N HIS A 145 -33.03 -30.51 4.96
CA HIS A 145 -33.55 -31.27 6.07
C HIS A 145 -35.07 -31.32 5.88
N THR A 146 -35.54 -32.41 5.29
CA THR A 146 -36.95 -32.79 5.30
C THR A 146 -37.28 -33.16 6.75
N LEU A 147 -37.98 -32.26 7.44
CA LEU A 147 -38.77 -32.60 8.64
C LEU A 147 -40.17 -33.00 8.21
#